data_AF-A0A314XMQ8-F1
#
_entry.id   AF-A0A314XMQ8-F1
#
_cell.length_a   1.000
_cell.length_b   1.000
_cell.length_c   1.000
_cell.angle_alpha   90.00
_cell.angle_beta   90.00
_cell.angle_gamma   90.00
#
_symmetry.space_group_name_H-M   'P 1'
#
loop_
_entity.id
_entity.type
_entity.pdbx_description
1 polymer ?
#
loop_
_entity_poly.entity_id
_entity_poly.type
_entity_poly.pdbx_seq_one_letter_code
_entity_poly.pdbx_strand_id
1 'polypeptide(L)'
;MASEDKDLVEILEEQDKIDIAKYINYVSAPQAGAIATFSGTTRDTFEGKTVLELRYEAYVPMALRCMKSICSSARSSWNLLAIAVAHCLGPVPVGETSVFIAVSAVHRADALDACKFVIDEIKASVPIWKKEVYSNGEVWKENTEFLERRLDLGKKDEIWNEKEIEVEVERHTRKSCCGAKVKVIEEGDKK
;
A
#
# COMPACT_ATOMS: atom_id res chain seq x y z
N MET A 1 23.27 -18.61 -3.93
CA MET A 1 21.98 -18.79 -4.62
C MET A 1 21.19 -17.54 -4.32
N ALA A 2 20.87 -16.72 -5.32
CA ALA A 2 19.99 -15.57 -5.10
C ALA A 2 18.68 -16.13 -4.53
N SER A 3 18.30 -15.72 -3.32
CA SER A 3 16.99 -16.10 -2.79
C SER A 3 15.97 -15.55 -3.75
N GLU A 4 15.12 -16.40 -4.33
CA GLU A 4 13.98 -15.91 -5.10
C GLU A 4 13.22 -14.93 -4.23
N ASP A 5 12.98 -13.74 -4.78
CA ASP A 5 12.22 -12.70 -4.09
C ASP A 5 10.82 -13.24 -3.79
N LYS A 6 10.55 -13.45 -2.49
CA LYS A 6 9.32 -14.04 -2.00
C LYS A 6 8.17 -13.01 -2.05
N ASP A 7 7.64 -12.81 -3.25
CA ASP A 7 6.55 -11.88 -3.53
C ASP A 7 5.29 -12.62 -4.00
N LEU A 8 4.15 -12.31 -3.38
CA LEU A 8 2.82 -12.76 -3.80
C LEU A 8 2.00 -11.55 -4.23
N VAL A 9 1.65 -11.46 -5.51
CA VAL A 9 0.82 -10.38 -6.06
C VAL A 9 -0.39 -10.98 -6.74
N GLU A 10 -1.58 -10.67 -6.23
CA GLU A 10 -2.85 -11.20 -6.73
C GLU A 10 -3.87 -10.07 -6.98
N ILE A 11 -4.60 -10.22 -8.08
CA ILE A 11 -5.82 -9.45 -8.34
C ILE A 11 -6.97 -10.46 -8.30
N LEU A 12 -7.92 -10.25 -7.39
CA LEU A 12 -9.07 -11.12 -7.18
C LEU A 12 -10.25 -10.64 -8.04
N GLU A 13 -11.03 -11.58 -8.56
CA GLU A 13 -12.21 -11.30 -9.38
C GLU A 13 -13.48 -11.11 -8.52
N GLU A 14 -14.59 -10.80 -9.20
CA GLU A 14 -15.83 -10.15 -8.70
C GLU A 14 -16.59 -10.87 -7.56
N GLN A 15 -16.08 -11.97 -7.01
CA GLN A 15 -16.73 -12.77 -5.95
C GLN A 15 -15.77 -13.22 -4.83
N ASP A 16 -14.47 -12.97 -4.99
CA ASP A 16 -13.45 -13.45 -4.07
C ASP A 16 -13.12 -12.40 -3.02
N LYS A 17 -13.40 -12.74 -1.75
CA LYS A 17 -12.95 -11.94 -0.61
C LYS A 17 -11.47 -12.16 -0.36
N ILE A 18 -10.79 -11.09 0.05
CA ILE A 18 -9.40 -11.17 0.49
C ILE A 18 -9.34 -11.99 1.79
N ASP A 19 -8.79 -13.20 1.72
CA ASP A 19 -8.42 -13.98 2.91
C ASP A 19 -7.15 -13.39 3.55
N ILE A 20 -7.32 -12.51 4.52
CA ILE A 20 -6.23 -11.85 5.24
C ILE A 20 -5.23 -12.87 5.82
N ALA A 21 -5.71 -14.01 6.33
CA ALA A 21 -4.86 -15.01 6.95
C ALA A 21 -3.91 -15.65 5.93
N LYS A 22 -4.37 -15.91 4.69
CA LYS A 22 -3.54 -16.39 3.58
C LYS A 22 -2.30 -15.52 3.39
N TYR A 23 -2.47 -14.21 3.32
CA TYR A 23 -1.39 -13.26 3.05
C TYR A 23 -0.44 -13.08 4.24
N ILE A 24 -0.96 -13.03 5.46
CA ILE A 24 -0.14 -12.98 6.69
C ILE A 24 0.71 -14.26 6.81
N ASN A 25 0.10 -15.43 6.59
CA ASN A 25 0.80 -16.70 6.63
C ASN A 25 1.87 -16.81 5.54
N TYR A 26 1.59 -16.29 4.34
CA TYR A 26 2.57 -16.24 3.25
C TYR A 26 3.83 -15.47 3.64
N VAL A 27 3.69 -14.28 4.23
CA VAL A 27 4.85 -13.44 4.59
C VAL A 27 5.52 -13.85 5.90
N SER A 28 4.89 -14.71 6.68
CA SER A 28 5.46 -15.23 7.93
C SER A 28 6.70 -16.08 7.66
N ALA A 29 7.72 -15.90 8.51
CA ALA A 29 8.96 -16.68 8.45
C ALA A 29 9.64 -16.69 9.83
N PRO A 30 10.38 -17.75 10.20
CA PRO A 30 11.09 -17.81 11.50
C PRO A 30 12.06 -16.64 11.74
N GLN A 31 12.64 -16.07 10.68
CA GLN A 31 13.54 -14.93 10.74
C GLN A 31 12.84 -13.56 10.73
N ALA A 32 11.51 -13.51 10.58
CA ALA A 32 10.74 -12.28 10.59
C ALA A 32 10.51 -11.81 12.03
N GLY A 33 11.16 -10.71 12.41
CA GLY A 33 10.91 -10.05 13.70
C GLY A 33 9.71 -9.11 13.68
N ALA A 34 9.17 -8.80 12.49
CA ALA A 34 7.96 -8.00 12.33
C ALA A 34 7.23 -8.31 11.03
N ILE A 35 5.91 -8.18 11.09
CA ILE A 35 5.02 -8.13 9.93
C ILE A 35 4.20 -6.84 10.05
N ALA A 36 4.27 -5.99 9.03
CA ALA A 36 3.40 -4.84 8.89
C ALA A 36 2.30 -5.17 7.87
N THR A 37 1.08 -4.72 8.16
CA THR A 37 -0.05 -4.93 7.25
C THR A 37 -0.81 -3.63 7.03
N PHE A 38 -1.42 -3.52 5.85
CA PHE A 38 -2.35 -2.47 5.50
C PHE A 38 -3.61 -3.11 4.92
N SER A 39 -4.78 -2.65 5.39
CA SER A 39 -6.09 -3.05 4.88
C SER A 39 -6.87 -1.81 4.47
N GLY A 40 -7.13 -1.67 3.17
CA GLY A 40 -8.01 -0.64 2.64
C GLY A 40 -9.45 -1.12 2.70
N THR A 41 -10.20 -0.63 3.70
CA THR A 41 -11.60 -1.03 3.92
C THR A 41 -12.58 -0.01 3.35
N THR A 42 -13.64 -0.48 2.69
CA THR A 42 -14.72 0.38 2.20
C THR A 42 -15.47 1.02 3.36
N ARG A 43 -15.56 2.35 3.35
CA ARG A 43 -16.29 3.13 4.36
C ARG A 43 -17.73 3.34 3.93
N ASP A 44 -18.62 3.51 4.91
CA ASP A 44 -20.05 3.78 4.72
C ASP A 44 -20.36 5.22 4.28
N THR A 45 -19.37 6.11 4.33
CA THR A 45 -19.54 7.54 4.11
C THR A 45 -18.40 8.15 3.29
N PHE A 46 -18.76 9.01 2.35
CA PHE A 46 -17.83 9.83 1.59
C PHE A 46 -18.46 11.22 1.34
N GLU A 47 -17.76 12.29 1.72
CA GLU A 47 -18.24 13.69 1.57
C GLU A 47 -19.68 13.91 2.07
N GLY A 48 -20.06 13.26 3.18
CA GLY A 48 -21.40 13.36 3.78
C GLY A 48 -22.49 12.54 3.10
N LYS A 49 -22.16 11.75 2.07
CA LYS A 49 -23.08 10.83 1.39
C LYS A 49 -22.90 9.39 1.86
N THR A 50 -24.00 8.64 1.96
CA THR A 50 -23.99 7.21 2.32
C THR A 50 -23.57 6.35 1.13
N VAL A 51 -22.40 5.72 1.23
CA VAL A 51 -21.86 4.77 0.24
C VAL A 51 -22.40 3.38 0.53
N LEU A 52 -22.86 2.67 -0.50
CA LEU A 52 -23.33 1.28 -0.38
C LEU A 52 -22.19 0.28 -0.67
N GLU A 53 -21.40 0.57 -1.69
CA GLU A 53 -20.25 -0.23 -2.11
C GLU A 53 -19.27 0.62 -2.94
N LEU A 54 -18.05 0.12 -3.05
CA LEU A 54 -17.08 0.60 -4.05
C LEU A 54 -16.97 -0.44 -5.15
N ARG A 55 -16.97 -0.03 -6.42
CA ARG A 55 -16.66 -0.91 -7.54
C ARG A 55 -15.28 -0.60 -8.09
N TYR A 56 -14.49 -1.63 -8.33
CA TYR A 56 -13.13 -1.50 -8.84
C TYR A 56 -12.99 -2.13 -10.22
N GLU A 57 -12.36 -1.42 -11.14
CA GLU A 57 -11.99 -1.91 -12.47
C GLU A 57 -10.49 -1.70 -12.70
N ALA A 58 -9.86 -2.57 -13.48
CA ALA A 58 -8.42 -2.48 -13.72
C ALA A 58 -8.02 -3.03 -15.08
N TYR A 59 -6.95 -2.47 -15.64
CA TYR A 59 -6.23 -3.13 -16.73
C TYR A 59 -5.28 -4.19 -16.15
N VAL A 60 -5.83 -5.36 -15.83
CA VAL A 60 -5.19 -6.43 -15.03
C VAL A 60 -3.74 -6.74 -15.42
N PRO A 61 -3.39 -6.98 -16.70
CA PRO A 61 -2.01 -7.30 -17.06
C PRO A 61 -1.01 -6.19 -16.72
N MET A 62 -1.41 -4.92 -16.87
CA MET A 62 -0.56 -3.79 -16.52
C MET A 62 -0.52 -3.56 -15.02
N ALA A 63 -1.65 -3.68 -14.34
CA ALA A 63 -1.73 -3.54 -12.88
C ALA A 63 -0.81 -4.55 -12.16
N LEU A 64 -0.81 -5.82 -12.59
CA LEU A 64 0.10 -6.83 -12.07
C LEU A 64 1.58 -6.48 -12.31
N ARG A 65 1.93 -5.97 -13.49
CA ARG A 65 3.32 -5.54 -13.78
C ARG A 65 3.75 -4.36 -12.90
N CYS A 66 2.89 -3.35 -12.76
CA CYS A 66 3.15 -2.20 -11.90
C CYS A 66 3.34 -2.63 -10.44
N MET A 67 2.43 -3.45 -9.89
CA MET A 67 2.54 -3.94 -8.52
C MET A 67 3.81 -4.76 -8.27
N LYS A 68 4.22 -5.61 -9.22
CA LYS A 68 5.49 -6.34 -9.13
C LYS A 68 6.70 -5.39 -9.15
N SER A 69 6.68 -4.37 -10.01
CA SER A 69 7.75 -3.36 -10.07
C SER A 69 7.85 -2.55 -8.76
N ILE A 70 6.72 -2.27 -8.11
CA ILE A 70 6.67 -1.62 -6.79
C ILE A 70 7.29 -2.53 -5.73
N CYS A 71 6.99 -3.83 -5.73
CA CYS A 71 7.61 -4.80 -4.82
C CYS A 71 9.14 -4.84 -5.00
N SER A 72 9.63 -4.88 -6.24
CA SER A 72 11.07 -4.81 -6.54
C SER A 72 11.70 -3.50 -6.05
N SER A 73 10.99 -2.37 -6.20
CA SER A 73 11.48 -1.06 -5.73
C SER A 73 11.55 -0.98 -4.20
N ALA A 74 10.58 -1.59 -3.50
CA ALA A 74 10.60 -1.70 -2.04
C ALA A 74 11.80 -2.55 -1.57
N ARG A 75 12.08 -3.68 -2.23
CA ARG A 75 13.23 -4.54 -1.92
C ARG A 75 14.59 -3.85 -2.15
N SER A 76 14.67 -2.96 -3.13
CA SER A 76 15.87 -2.14 -3.34
C SER A 76 16.11 -1.11 -2.23
N SER A 77 15.06 -0.75 -1.48
CA SER A 77 15.10 0.31 -0.47
C SER A 77 15.18 -0.23 0.97
N TRP A 78 14.58 -1.39 1.24
CA TRP A 78 14.51 -2.01 2.57
C TRP A 78 14.90 -3.49 2.55
N ASN A 79 15.40 -4.00 3.68
CA ASN A 79 15.76 -5.42 3.80
C ASN A 79 14.53 -6.26 4.18
N LEU A 80 13.77 -6.66 3.16
CA LEU A 80 12.49 -7.34 3.30
C LEU A 80 12.63 -8.86 3.10
N LEU A 81 11.87 -9.63 3.87
CA LEU A 81 11.83 -11.08 3.78
C LEU A 81 10.78 -11.54 2.77
N ALA A 82 9.57 -10.98 2.85
CA ALA A 82 8.47 -11.30 1.95
C ALA A 82 7.51 -10.13 1.81
N ILE A 83 6.87 -10.03 0.64
CA ILE A 83 5.82 -9.05 0.35
C ILE A 83 4.61 -9.81 -0.20
N ALA A 84 3.43 -9.44 0.27
CA ALA A 84 2.17 -9.90 -0.28
C ALA A 84 1.27 -8.69 -0.58
N VAL A 85 0.70 -8.65 -1.77
CA VAL A 85 -0.22 -7.61 -2.23
C VAL A 85 -1.43 -8.28 -2.87
N ALA A 86 -2.62 -7.92 -2.42
CA ALA A 86 -3.88 -8.37 -2.97
C ALA A 86 -4.78 -7.17 -3.25
N HIS A 87 -5.45 -7.18 -4.40
CA HIS A 87 -6.48 -6.19 -4.71
C HIS A 87 -7.71 -6.87 -5.30
N CYS A 88 -8.90 -6.54 -4.79
CA CYS A 88 -10.18 -7.04 -5.28
C CYS A 88 -10.70 -6.15 -6.42
N LEU A 89 -11.29 -6.76 -7.45
CA LEU A 89 -12.04 -6.07 -8.49
C LEU A 89 -13.54 -6.35 -8.35
N GLY A 90 -14.36 -5.52 -9.00
CA GLY A 90 -15.82 -5.61 -8.87
C GLY A 90 -16.32 -4.92 -7.59
N PRO A 91 -17.53 -5.28 -7.09
CA PRO A 91 -18.16 -4.64 -5.95
C PRO A 91 -17.54 -5.10 -4.64
N VAL A 92 -17.18 -4.13 -3.82
CA VAL A 92 -16.65 -4.30 -2.47
C VAL A 92 -17.60 -3.58 -1.50
N PRO A 93 -18.44 -4.33 -0.78
CA PRO A 93 -19.38 -3.77 0.20
C PRO A 93 -18.69 -2.97 1.30
N VAL A 94 -19.44 -2.10 1.96
CA VAL A 94 -19.00 -1.42 3.19
C VAL A 94 -18.49 -2.42 4.23
N GLY A 95 -17.35 -2.10 4.85
CA GLY A 95 -16.70 -2.93 5.85
C GLY A 95 -15.78 -4.02 5.27
N GLU A 96 -15.83 -4.27 3.96
CA GLU A 96 -14.96 -5.25 3.30
C GLU A 96 -13.64 -4.60 2.82
N THR A 97 -12.61 -5.43 2.72
CA THR A 97 -11.26 -5.00 2.30
C THR A 97 -11.14 -5.06 0.77
N SER A 98 -10.82 -3.94 0.14
CA SER A 98 -10.56 -3.86 -1.30
C SER A 98 -9.09 -4.08 -1.66
N VAL A 99 -8.17 -3.70 -0.78
CA VAL A 99 -6.72 -3.88 -0.98
C VAL A 99 -6.08 -4.31 0.33
N PHE A 100 -5.21 -5.30 0.26
CA PHE A 100 -4.45 -5.79 1.41
C PHE A 100 -2.97 -5.93 1.06
N ILE A 101 -2.13 -5.45 1.97
CA ILE A 101 -0.67 -5.55 1.85
C ILE A 101 -0.15 -6.15 3.14
N ALA A 102 0.78 -7.10 3.03
CA ALA A 102 1.56 -7.59 4.15
C ALA A 102 3.04 -7.59 3.78
N VAL A 103 3.88 -7.10 4.68
CA VAL A 103 5.34 -7.03 4.48
C VAL A 103 6.02 -7.55 5.72
N SER A 104 6.96 -8.48 5.56
CA SER A 104 7.76 -9.00 6.67
C SER A 104 9.22 -8.58 6.57
N ALA A 105 9.82 -8.28 7.72
CA ALA A 105 11.23 -7.91 7.84
C ALA A 105 11.80 -8.38 9.19
N VAL A 106 13.13 -8.36 9.30
CA VAL A 106 13.83 -8.67 10.57
C VAL A 106 13.49 -7.62 11.63
N HIS A 107 13.30 -6.36 11.23
CA HIS A 107 13.00 -5.25 12.13
C HIS A 107 11.75 -4.49 11.68
N ARG A 108 10.97 -4.05 12.66
CA ARG A 108 9.68 -3.37 12.43
C ARG A 108 9.76 -2.10 11.57
N ALA A 109 10.87 -1.36 11.62
CA ALA A 109 11.02 -0.11 10.88
C ALA A 109 10.92 -0.38 9.36
N ASP A 110 11.71 -1.33 8.87
CA ASP A 110 11.70 -1.72 7.45
C ASP A 110 10.32 -2.24 7.02
N ALA A 111 9.66 -3.06 7.85
CA ALA A 111 8.32 -3.57 7.53
C ALA A 111 7.28 -2.44 7.43
N LEU A 112 7.24 -1.52 8.40
CA LEU A 112 6.27 -0.43 8.44
C LEU A 112 6.49 0.57 7.30
N ASP A 113 7.75 0.98 7.08
CA ASP A 113 8.10 1.95 6.05
C ASP A 113 7.84 1.39 4.65
N ALA A 114 8.21 0.12 4.41
CA ALA A 114 7.92 -0.54 3.14
C ALA A 114 6.42 -0.76 2.92
N CYS A 115 5.66 -1.16 3.95
CA CYS A 115 4.21 -1.33 3.82
C CYS A 115 3.51 -0.03 3.44
N LYS A 116 3.91 1.09 4.07
CA LYS A 116 3.44 2.44 3.70
C LYS A 116 3.83 2.79 2.27
N PHE A 117 5.10 2.58 1.90
CA PHE A 117 5.57 2.84 0.54
C PHE A 117 4.74 2.08 -0.51
N VAL A 118 4.53 0.77 -0.31
CA VAL A 118 3.79 -0.06 -1.28
C VAL A 118 2.36 0.45 -1.50
N ILE A 119 1.61 0.83 -0.45
CA ILE A 119 0.25 1.36 -0.64
C ILE A 119 0.25 2.72 -1.34
N ASP A 120 1.18 3.61 -0.97
CA ASP A 120 1.27 4.94 -1.56
C ASP A 120 1.59 4.83 -3.07
N GLU A 121 2.51 3.93 -3.44
CA GLU A 121 2.85 3.66 -4.84
C GLU A 121 1.72 3.00 -5.62
N ILE A 122 0.99 2.05 -5.01
CA ILE A 122 -0.15 1.40 -5.66
C ILE A 122 -1.21 2.44 -6.00
N LYS A 123 -1.57 3.27 -5.03
CA LYS A 123 -2.52 4.35 -5.23
C LYS A 123 -2.01 5.36 -6.25
N ALA A 124 -0.73 5.68 -6.27
CA ALA A 124 -0.24 6.73 -7.16
C ALA A 124 0.05 6.27 -8.60
N SER A 125 0.20 4.96 -8.89
CA SER A 125 0.73 4.52 -10.19
C SER A 125 0.01 3.32 -10.84
N VAL A 126 -0.74 2.53 -10.08
CA VAL A 126 -1.36 1.30 -10.62
C VAL A 126 -2.68 1.66 -11.31
N PRO A 127 -2.93 1.18 -12.54
CA PRO A 127 -4.16 1.48 -13.29
C PRO A 127 -5.35 0.68 -12.76
N ILE A 128 -5.82 1.08 -11.57
CA ILE A 128 -7.04 0.60 -10.91
C ILE A 128 -7.92 1.83 -10.65
N TRP A 129 -9.16 1.77 -11.10
CA TRP A 129 -10.14 2.83 -10.96
C TRP A 129 -11.22 2.41 -9.97
N LYS A 130 -11.69 3.37 -9.18
CA LYS A 130 -12.76 3.14 -8.20
C LYS A 130 -14.00 3.95 -8.59
N LYS A 131 -15.16 3.34 -8.41
CA LYS A 131 -16.47 3.94 -8.57
C LYS A 131 -17.21 3.84 -7.26
N GLU A 132 -17.73 4.95 -6.78
CA GLU A 132 -18.58 5.00 -5.59
C GLU A 132 -20.02 4.77 -5.98
N VAL A 133 -20.68 3.80 -5.33
CA VAL A 133 -22.09 3.50 -5.54
C VAL A 133 -22.88 3.98 -4.33
N TYR A 134 -23.87 4.83 -4.59
CA TYR A 134 -24.77 5.43 -3.62
C TYR A 134 -26.20 4.92 -3.84
N SER A 135 -27.10 5.18 -2.89
CA SER A 135 -28.51 4.81 -3.03
C SER A 135 -29.23 5.52 -4.18
N ASN A 136 -28.69 6.65 -4.67
CA ASN A 136 -29.30 7.50 -5.68
C ASN A 136 -28.45 7.70 -6.95
N GLY A 137 -27.35 6.95 -7.10
CA GLY A 137 -26.49 7.07 -8.27
C GLY A 137 -25.08 6.53 -8.04
N GLU A 138 -24.20 6.74 -9.01
CA GLU A 138 -22.84 6.22 -9.01
C GLU A 138 -21.87 7.24 -9.62
N VAL A 139 -20.65 7.33 -9.08
CA VAL A 139 -19.66 8.34 -9.50
C VAL A 139 -18.28 7.69 -9.59
N TRP A 140 -17.64 7.82 -10.75
CA TRP A 140 -16.23 7.47 -10.92
C TRP A 140 -15.35 8.49 -10.19
N LYS A 141 -14.38 8.01 -9.43
CA LYS A 141 -13.42 8.87 -8.75
C LYS A 141 -12.09 8.88 -9.48
N GLU A 142 -11.60 10.09 -9.71
CA GLU A 142 -10.22 10.30 -10.12
C GLU A 142 -9.26 9.93 -8.99
N ASN A 143 -8.06 9.57 -9.40
CA ASN A 143 -6.99 9.19 -8.50
C ASN A 143 -6.13 10.43 -8.22
N THR A 144 -6.46 11.15 -7.16
CA THR A 144 -5.75 12.36 -6.72
C THR A 144 -4.28 12.10 -6.47
N GLU A 145 -3.96 10.94 -5.89
CA GLU A 145 -2.60 10.52 -5.57
C GLU A 145 -1.71 10.39 -6.83
N PHE A 146 -2.30 9.99 -7.97
CA PHE A 146 -1.60 9.98 -9.26
C PHE A 146 -1.26 11.40 -9.74
N LEU A 147 -2.15 12.37 -9.54
CA LEU A 147 -1.93 13.77 -9.95
C LEU A 147 -0.86 14.44 -9.09
N GLU A 148 -0.91 14.25 -7.77
CA GLU A 148 0.08 14.79 -6.84
C GLU A 148 1.49 14.29 -7.19
N ARG A 149 1.63 12.99 -7.45
CA ARG A 149 2.92 12.41 -7.86
C ARG A 149 3.45 13.00 -9.16
N ARG A 150 2.58 13.24 -10.15
CA ARG A 150 2.99 13.89 -11.41
C ARG A 150 3.51 15.30 -11.17
N LEU A 151 2.96 16.05 -10.23
CA LEU A 151 3.45 17.38 -9.87
C LEU A 151 4.80 17.31 -9.17
N ASP A 152 5.02 16.31 -8.30
CA ASP A 152 6.31 16.11 -7.63
C ASP A 152 7.42 15.71 -8.62
N LEU A 153 7.11 14.88 -9.61
CA LEU A 153 8.02 14.55 -10.71
C LEU A 153 8.25 15.76 -11.63
N GLY A 154 7.20 16.51 -11.98
CA GLY A 154 7.31 17.71 -12.82
C GLY A 154 8.10 18.85 -12.18
N LYS A 155 8.12 18.95 -10.84
CA LYS A 155 9.04 19.86 -10.11
C LYS A 155 10.49 19.41 -10.19
N LYS A 156 10.76 18.11 -10.32
CA LYS A 156 12.11 17.61 -10.59
C LYS A 156 12.51 17.95 -12.03
N ASP A 157 11.58 17.87 -13.00
CA ASP A 157 11.86 18.12 -14.42
C ASP A 157 12.31 19.56 -14.76
N GLU A 158 11.98 20.59 -13.96
CA GLU A 158 12.56 21.94 -14.12
C GLU A 158 14.06 22.02 -13.78
N ILE A 159 14.63 20.95 -13.24
CA ILE A 159 16.03 20.83 -12.81
C ILE A 159 16.76 19.74 -13.63
N TRP A 160 16.45 19.50 -14.91
CA TRP A 160 17.23 18.52 -15.69
C TRP A 160 17.67 19.04 -17.06
N ASN A 161 18.96 19.37 -17.13
CA ASN A 161 19.75 19.47 -18.36
C ASN A 161 20.12 18.05 -18.81
N GLU A 162 20.08 17.78 -20.12
CA GLU A 162 20.31 16.48 -20.76
C GLU A 162 21.48 15.68 -20.16
N LYS A 163 21.17 14.58 -19.46
CA LYS A 163 22.02 13.37 -19.34
C LYS A 163 21.20 12.19 -18.84
N GLU A 164 21.57 11.01 -19.31
CA GLU A 164 20.90 9.71 -19.20
C GLU A 164 20.26 9.46 -17.83
N ILE A 165 18.99 9.02 -17.86
CA ILE A 165 18.15 8.82 -16.68
C ILE A 165 18.61 7.55 -15.94
N GLU A 166 19.48 7.71 -14.95
CA GLU A 166 19.51 6.81 -13.80
C GLU A 166 18.36 7.19 -12.87
N VAL A 167 17.43 6.26 -12.65
CA VAL A 167 16.36 6.43 -11.65
C VAL A 167 17.00 6.33 -10.27
N GLU A 168 17.44 7.47 -9.74
CA GLU A 168 18.01 7.56 -8.40
C GLU A 168 16.86 7.55 -7.37
N VAL A 169 16.63 6.39 -6.75
CA VAL A 169 15.72 6.26 -5.60
C VAL A 169 16.38 6.96 -4.40
N GLU A 170 15.93 8.17 -4.09
CA GLU A 170 16.36 8.90 -2.89
C GLU A 170 16.14 8.01 -1.66
N ARG A 171 17.24 7.51 -1.08
CA ARG A 171 17.20 6.68 0.13
C ARG A 171 16.54 7.48 1.24
N HIS A 172 15.37 7.02 1.70
CA HIS A 172 14.73 7.56 2.89
C HIS A 172 15.75 7.57 4.04
N THR A 173 16.12 8.77 4.49
CA THR A 173 17.10 8.95 5.57
C THR A 173 16.57 8.29 6.84
N ARG A 174 17.31 7.29 7.35
CA ARG A 174 17.01 6.50 8.55
C ARG A 174 16.84 7.42 9.76
N LYS A 175 15.64 7.94 9.99
CA LYS A 175 15.29 8.60 11.26
C LYS A 175 14.94 7.52 12.27
N SER A 176 15.61 7.60 13.42
CA SER A 176 15.41 6.75 14.59
C SER A 176 13.93 6.48 14.87
N CYS A 177 13.58 5.19 14.88
CA CYS A 177 12.24 4.63 15.10
C CYS A 177 11.58 5.04 16.45
N CYS A 178 12.32 5.70 17.35
CA CYS A 178 11.82 6.09 18.67
C CYS A 178 11.50 7.59 18.71
N GLY A 179 10.32 7.96 18.17
CA GLY A 179 9.67 9.24 18.46
C GLY A 179 9.25 9.36 19.93
N ALA A 180 8.74 10.54 20.32
CA ALA A 180 8.47 10.96 21.69
C ALA A 180 7.91 9.83 22.59
N LYS A 181 8.61 9.55 23.69
CA LYS A 181 8.21 8.50 24.64
C LYS A 181 6.88 8.87 25.27
N VAL A 182 5.89 7.99 25.15
CA VAL A 182 4.64 8.06 25.91
C VAL A 182 5.02 8.07 27.40
N LYS A 183 4.77 9.17 28.10
CA LYS A 183 4.94 9.23 29.54
C LYS A 183 3.69 8.62 30.17
N VAL A 184 3.87 7.50 30.85
CA VAL A 184 2.84 6.95 31.76
C VAL A 184 2.88 7.83 33.01
N ILE A 185 1.79 8.54 33.29
CA ILE A 185 1.63 9.31 34.53
C ILE A 185 0.91 8.39 35.50
N GLU A 186 1.55 8.03 36.61
CA GLU A 186 0.90 7.30 37.69
C GLU A 186 -0.02 8.25 38.46
N GLU A 187 -1.34 8.02 38.40
CA GLU A 187 -2.30 8.68 39.29
C GLU A 187 -2.16 8.07 40.70
N GLY A 188 -1.34 8.66 41.56
CA GLY A 188 -1.29 8.18 42.95
C GLY A 188 -0.10 8.62 43.80
N ASP A 189 0.13 9.93 43.95
CA ASP A 189 0.85 10.43 45.13
C ASP A 189 0.32 11.84 45.49
N LYS A 190 -0.98 11.91 45.80
CA LYS A 190 -1.51 13.00 46.62
C LYS A 190 -1.39 12.56 48.08
N LYS A 191 -0.27 12.93 48.71
CA LYS A 191 -0.17 13.03 50.16
C LYS A 191 -0.88 14.28 50.65
#